data_AF-A0A5D3DGM7-F1
#
_entry.id   AF-A0A5D3DGM7-F1
#
_cell.length_a   1.000
_cell.length_b   1.000
_cell.length_c   1.000
_cell.angle_alpha   90.00
_cell.angle_beta   90.00
_cell.angle_gamma   90.00
#
_symmetry.space_group_name_H-M   'P 1'
#
loop_
_entity.id
_entity.type
_entity.pdbx_description
1 polymer ?
#
loop_
_entity_poly.entity_id
_entity_poly.type
_entity_poly.pdbx_seq_one_letter_code
_entity_poly.pdbx_strand_id
1 'polypeptide(L)'
;MAGYDPPMSTVDGVLTLKSEVEWTDAEEQTSVGNVRALNAIFNGVDLNMFKLINSCTTTKEAWRILEVDMKALQKSNVPHSEEDKRKPFVLPCQMRKLIIAKKITA
;
A
#
# COMPACT_ATOMS: atom_id res chain seq x y z
N MET A 1 -4.24 -12.43 0.10
CA MET A 1 -4.31 -11.42 1.18
C MET A 1 -5.56 -10.61 0.95
N ALA A 2 -6.57 -10.80 1.80
CA ALA A 2 -7.65 -9.84 1.90
C ALA A 2 -7.04 -8.48 2.28
N GLY A 3 -7.49 -7.40 1.65
CA GLY A 3 -7.08 -6.05 2.01
C GLY A 3 -7.70 -5.65 3.36
N TYR A 4 -7.17 -4.60 3.99
CA TYR A 4 -7.85 -3.98 5.12
C TYR A 4 -9.06 -3.20 4.62
N ASP A 5 -10.21 -3.50 5.20
CA ASP A 5 -11.44 -2.73 5.07
C ASP A 5 -11.77 -2.14 6.46
N PRO A 6 -12.13 -0.85 6.56
CA PRO A 6 -12.46 -0.23 7.84
C PRO A 6 -13.61 -0.97 8.56
N PRO A 7 -13.51 -1.20 9.88
CA PRO A 7 -14.57 -1.84 10.66
C PRO A 7 -15.86 -1.02 10.64
N MET A 8 -16.94 -1.62 10.13
CA MET A 8 -18.27 -1.00 10.05
C MET A 8 -19.26 -1.74 10.95
N SER A 9 -20.13 -1.00 11.62
CA SER A 9 -21.30 -1.50 12.34
C SER A 9 -22.57 -1.02 11.70
N THR A 10 -23.66 -1.76 11.89
CA THR A 10 -25.00 -1.30 11.55
C THR A 10 -25.64 -0.73 12.82
N VAL A 11 -25.81 0.59 12.87
CA VAL A 11 -26.57 1.28 13.92
C VAL A 11 -27.87 1.77 13.27
N ASP A 12 -29.00 1.27 13.75
CA ASP A 12 -30.34 1.61 13.24
C ASP A 12 -30.52 1.46 11.71
N GLY A 13 -29.89 0.42 11.14
CA GLY A 13 -29.94 0.15 9.69
C GLY A 13 -28.97 1.00 8.85
N VAL A 14 -28.20 1.89 9.47
CA VAL A 14 -27.17 2.71 8.83
C VAL A 14 -25.79 2.12 9.11
N LEU A 15 -24.96 1.99 8.07
CA LEU A 15 -23.56 1.60 8.23
C LEU A 15 -22.76 2.80 8.76
N THR A 16 -22.14 2.61 9.93
CA THR A 16 -21.29 3.58 10.60
C THR A 16 -19.93 2.96 10.91
N LEU A 17 -18.87 3.78 10.98
CA LEU A 17 -17.56 3.32 11.44
C LEU A 17 -17.66 2.95 12.92
N LYS A 18 -17.15 1.77 13.26
CA LYS A 18 -17.03 1.35 14.67
C LYS A 18 -15.99 2.18 15.39
N SER A 19 -16.24 2.46 16.67
CA SER A 19 -15.19 2.94 17.57
C SER A 19 -14.12 1.86 17.76
N GLU A 20 -12.87 2.25 17.98
CA GLU A 20 -11.74 1.32 18.23
C GLU A 20 -12.02 0.38 19.42
N VAL A 21 -12.79 0.83 20.41
CA VAL A 21 -13.22 0.03 21.58
C VAL A 21 -14.14 -1.14 21.19
N GLU A 22 -14.84 -1.04 20.06
CA GLU A 22 -15.78 -2.04 19.56
C GLU A 22 -15.15 -2.97 18.53
N TRP A 23 -13.87 -2.79 18.23
CA TRP A 23 -13.16 -3.63 17.27
C TRP A 23 -12.91 -5.02 17.86
N THR A 24 -13.08 -6.02 17.01
CA THR A 24 -12.64 -7.38 17.31
C THR A 24 -11.13 -7.50 17.14
N ASP A 25 -10.51 -8.47 17.81
CA ASP A 25 -9.07 -8.77 17.66
C ASP A 25 -8.66 -8.96 16.18
N ALA A 26 -9.56 -9.54 15.36
CA ALA A 26 -9.33 -9.73 13.94
C ALA A 26 -9.32 -8.42 13.14
N GLU A 27 -10.23 -7.49 13.46
CA GLU A 27 -10.30 -6.16 12.85
C GLU A 27 -9.06 -5.32 13.23
N GLU A 28 -8.68 -5.34 14.51
CA GLU A 28 -7.46 -4.70 15.00
C GLU A 28 -6.21 -5.27 14.32
N GLN A 29 -6.08 -6.60 14.26
CA GLN A 29 -4.93 -7.26 13.64
C GLN A 29 -4.81 -6.91 12.14
N THR A 30 -5.95 -6.75 11.45
CA THR A 30 -5.97 -6.32 10.04
C THR A 30 -5.57 -4.85 9.89
N SER A 31 -6.01 -3.97 10.81
CA SER A 31 -5.59 -2.57 10.87
C SER A 31 -4.08 -2.43 11.12
N VAL A 32 -3.53 -3.16 12.10
CA VAL A 32 -2.08 -3.22 12.37
C VAL A 32 -1.30 -3.71 11.14
N GLY A 33 -1.84 -4.72 10.46
CA GLY A 33 -1.26 -5.21 9.19
C GLY A 33 -1.22 -4.13 8.12
N ASN A 34 -2.27 -3.33 7.99
CA ASN A 34 -2.36 -2.22 7.06
C ASN A 34 -1.36 -1.10 7.39
N VAL A 35 -1.26 -0.69 8.66
CA VAL A 35 -0.28 0.32 9.09
C VAL A 35 1.15 -0.15 8.80
N ARG A 36 1.45 -1.41 9.07
CA ARG A 36 2.76 -2.00 8.77
C ARG A 36 3.06 -1.98 7.27
N ALA A 37 2.09 -2.33 6.45
CA ALA A 37 2.25 -2.33 4.99
C ALA A 37 2.39 -0.92 4.42
N LEU A 38 1.58 0.05 4.89
CA LEU A 38 1.73 1.46 4.53
C LEU A 38 3.11 2.01 4.91
N ASN A 39 3.58 1.71 6.12
CA ASN A 39 4.92 2.11 6.54
C ASN A 39 6.01 1.49 5.63
N ALA A 40 5.87 0.22 5.26
CA ALA A 40 6.80 -0.41 4.32
C ALA A 40 6.78 0.27 2.94
N ILE A 41 5.61 0.66 2.44
CA ILE A 41 5.47 1.43 1.20
C ILE A 41 6.14 2.80 1.34
N PHE A 42 5.83 3.56 2.39
CA PHE A 42 6.38 4.90 2.62
C PHE A 42 7.90 4.92 2.71
N ASN A 43 8.50 3.90 3.33
CA ASN A 43 9.96 3.78 3.39
C ASN A 43 10.59 3.27 2.08
N GLY A 44 9.80 2.72 1.16
CA GLY A 44 10.28 2.10 -0.09
C GLY A 44 10.12 2.95 -1.34
N VAL A 45 9.41 4.08 -1.27
CA VAL A 45 9.13 4.96 -2.41
C VAL A 45 9.99 6.23 -2.34
N ASP A 46 10.19 6.89 -3.49
CA ASP A 46 10.87 8.20 -3.53
C ASP A 46 10.00 9.32 -2.95
N LEU A 47 10.58 10.50 -2.75
CA LEU A 47 9.91 11.63 -2.11
C LEU A 47 8.72 12.18 -2.91
N ASN A 48 8.76 12.14 -4.24
CA ASN A 48 7.65 12.62 -5.07
C ASN A 48 6.46 11.68 -4.95
N MET A 49 6.73 10.38 -5.02
CA MET A 49 5.74 9.34 -4.86
C MET A 49 5.19 9.31 -3.42
N PHE A 50 6.04 9.48 -2.40
CA PHE A 50 5.62 9.60 -1.00
C PHE A 50 4.58 10.71 -0.80
N LYS A 51 4.81 11.90 -1.39
CA LYS A 51 3.86 13.02 -1.30
C LYS A 51 2.49 12.68 -1.89
N LEU A 52 2.44 11.86 -2.94
CA LEU A 52 1.18 11.42 -3.56
C LEU A 52 0.39 10.47 -2.65
N ILE A 53 1.06 9.61 -1.91
CA ILE A 53 0.42 8.54 -1.12
C ILE A 53 0.32 8.85 0.38
N ASN A 54 0.90 9.94 0.88
CA ASN A 54 0.94 10.28 2.30
C ASN A 54 -0.45 10.51 2.93
N SER A 55 -1.48 10.81 2.13
CA SER A 55 -2.87 10.94 2.60
C SER A 55 -3.64 9.61 2.61
N CYS A 56 -3.05 8.51 2.12
CA CYS A 56 -3.72 7.22 2.03
C CYS A 56 -3.82 6.56 3.40
N THR A 57 -5.03 6.16 3.77
CA THR A 57 -5.31 5.40 4.99
C THR A 57 -5.29 3.89 4.79
N THR A 58 -5.34 3.43 3.53
CA THR A 58 -5.27 2.00 3.19
C THR A 58 -4.12 1.71 2.24
N THR A 59 -3.48 0.56 2.45
CA THR A 59 -2.42 0.02 1.61
C THR A 59 -2.91 -0.16 0.17
N LYS A 60 -4.18 -0.54 0.00
CA LYS A 60 -4.82 -0.72 -1.30
C LYS A 60 -4.87 0.58 -2.10
N GLU A 61 -5.25 1.68 -1.44
CA GLU A 61 -5.31 2.99 -2.10
C GLU A 61 -3.92 3.49 -2.49
N ALA A 62 -2.96 3.42 -1.55
CA ALA A 62 -1.56 3.79 -1.83
C ALA A 62 -1.01 2.99 -3.02
N TRP A 63 -1.25 1.67 -3.05
CA TRP A 63 -0.81 0.80 -4.14
C TRP A 63 -1.46 1.15 -5.49
N ARG A 64 -2.75 1.50 -5.50
CA ARG A 64 -3.46 1.88 -6.73
C ARG A 64 -2.89 3.17 -7.34
N ILE A 65 -2.56 4.15 -6.49
CA ILE A 65 -1.93 5.41 -6.93
C ILE A 65 -0.54 5.13 -7.50
N LEU A 66 0.26 4.32 -6.80
CA LEU A 66 1.58 3.86 -7.27
C LEU A 66 1.51 3.21 -8.65
N GLU A 67 0.57 2.30 -8.87
CA GLU A 67 0.42 1.63 -10.16
C GLU A 67 0.08 2.59 -11.31
N VAL A 68 -0.70 3.63 -11.04
CA VAL A 68 -1.06 4.64 -12.05
C VAL A 68 0.15 5.51 -12.38
N ASP A 69 0.88 5.98 -11.38
CA ASP A 69 2.01 6.88 -11.57
C ASP A 69 3.21 6.16 -12.21
N MET A 70 3.54 4.94 -11.78
CA MET A 70 4.58 4.12 -12.40
C MET A 70 4.30 3.83 -13.88
N LYS A 71 3.04 3.61 -14.25
CA LYS A 71 2.66 3.44 -15.67
C LYS A 71 2.81 4.74 -16.46
N ALA A 72 2.54 5.89 -15.85
CA ALA A 72 2.77 7.19 -16.48
C ALA A 72 4.26 7.43 -16.73
N LEU A 73 5.11 7.12 -15.75
CA LEU A 73 6.57 7.21 -15.86
C LEU A 73 7.16 6.27 -16.92
N GLN A 74 6.57 5.08 -17.13
CA GLN A 74 7.00 4.17 -18.20
C GLN A 74 6.61 4.67 -19.61
N LYS A 75 5.59 5.50 -19.72
CA LYS A 75 5.09 6.02 -21.01
C LYS A 75 5.90 7.23 -21.48
N SER A 76 6.51 7.97 -20.56
CA SER A 76 7.51 8.98 -20.85
C SER A 76 8.90 8.33 -20.88
N ASN A 77 9.54 8.23 -22.05
CA ASN A 77 10.93 7.80 -22.16
C ASN A 77 11.90 8.79 -21.48
N VAL A 78 11.96 8.81 -20.15
CA VAL A 78 12.95 9.60 -19.41
C VAL A 78 14.06 8.64 -18.97
N PRO A 79 15.30 8.80 -19.48
CA PRO A 79 16.41 7.99 -19.01
C PRO A 79 16.67 8.33 -17.53
N HIS A 80 16.83 7.27 -16.74
CA HIS A 80 17.22 7.32 -15.35
C HIS A 80 18.54 8.07 -15.20
N SER A 81 18.49 9.32 -14.76
CA SER A 81 19.66 10.06 -14.29
C SER A 81 19.81 9.85 -12.77
N GLU A 82 20.97 9.29 -12.41
CA GLU A 82 21.57 9.19 -11.07
C GLU A 82 21.42 10.52 -10.28
N GLU A 83 21.21 10.62 -8.97
CA GLU A 83 21.95 10.12 -7.80
C GLU A 83 21.08 10.35 -6.54
N ASP A 84 21.03 9.40 -5.59
CA ASP A 84 21.33 9.73 -4.18
C ASP A 84 21.82 8.49 -3.42
N LYS A 85 23.02 8.63 -2.84
CA LYS A 85 23.83 7.63 -2.19
C LYS A 85 23.53 7.66 -0.69
N ARG A 86 22.63 6.79 -0.19
CA ARG A 86 22.75 6.18 1.16
C ARG A 86 21.71 5.09 1.40
N LYS A 87 22.19 3.84 1.34
CA LYS A 87 21.73 2.59 2.01
C LYS A 87 21.56 1.43 1.00
N PRO A 88 21.98 0.21 1.38
CA PRO A 88 22.02 -0.90 0.46
C PRO A 88 20.63 -1.12 -0.12
N PHE A 89 20.60 -1.18 -1.43
CA PHE A 89 19.52 -1.58 -2.29
C PHE A 89 19.06 -2.99 -1.88
N VAL A 90 18.29 -3.12 -0.78
CA VAL A 90 17.64 -4.36 -0.37
C VAL A 90 16.16 -4.26 -0.73
N LEU A 91 15.88 -4.06 -2.01
CA LEU A 91 14.72 -4.69 -2.64
C LEU A 91 15.07 -5.26 -4.03
N PRO A 92 16.10 -6.13 -4.17
CA PRO A 92 16.25 -6.94 -5.35
C PRO A 92 15.30 -8.16 -5.28
N CYS A 93 14.60 -8.39 -6.38
CA CYS A 93 13.99 -9.68 -6.78
C CYS A 93 12.77 -10.26 -6.03
N GLN A 94 12.50 -9.99 -4.75
CA GLN A 94 11.40 -10.70 -4.06
C GLN A 94 10.00 -10.17 -4.44
N MET A 95 9.86 -8.87 -4.72
CA MET A 95 8.58 -8.27 -5.14
C MET A 95 8.19 -8.63 -6.57
N ARG A 96 9.14 -8.98 -7.45
CA ARG A 96 8.80 -9.50 -8.79
C ARG A 96 8.25 -10.93 -8.73
N LYS A 97 8.68 -11.76 -7.77
CA LYS A 97 8.13 -13.11 -7.58
C LYS A 97 6.67 -13.09 -7.14
N LEU A 98 6.24 -12.11 -6.35
CA LEU A 98 4.85 -12.01 -5.89
C LEU A 98 3.88 -11.59 -7.02
N ILE A 99 4.36 -10.78 -7.98
CA ILE A 99 3.56 -10.37 -9.15
C ILE A 99 3.43 -11.53 -10.16
N ILE A 100 4.46 -12.36 -10.32
CA ILE A 100 4.40 -13.55 -11.20
C ILE A 100 3.62 -14.69 -10.53
N ALA A 101 3.78 -14.91 -9.22
CA ALA A 101 3.06 -15.98 -8.50
C ALA A 101 1.53 -15.76 -8.46
N LYS A 102 1.05 -14.51 -8.49
CA LYS A 102 -0.40 -14.21 -8.56
C LYS A 102 -1.03 -14.39 -9.96
N LYS A 103 -0.24 -14.57 -11.01
CA LYS A 103 -0.74 -14.79 -12.39
C LYS A 103 -0.89 -16.27 -12.78
N ILE A 104 -0.43 -17.20 -11.94
CA ILE A 104 -0.37 -18.64 -12.27
C ILE A 104 -1.45 -19.47 -11.55
N THR A 105 -2.21 -18.90 -10.61
CA THR A 105 -3.31 -19.60 -9.92
C THR A 105 -4.68 -19.10 -10.38
N ALA A 106 -4.89 -19.07 -11.70
CA ALA A 106 -6.20 -18.95 -12.34
C ALA A 106 -6.52 -20.26 -13.07
#